data_AF-A0A1G4K155-F1
#
_entry.id   AF-A0A1G4K155-F1
#
_cell.length_a   1.000
_cell.length_b   1.000
_cell.length_c   1.000
_cell.angle_alpha   90.00
_cell.angle_beta   90.00
_cell.angle_gamma   90.00
#
_symmetry.space_group_name_H-M   'P 1'
#
loop_
_entity.id
_entity.type
_entity.pdbx_description
1 polymer ?
#
loop_
_entity_poly.entity_id
_entity_poly.type
_entity_poly.pdbx_seq_one_letter_code
_entity_poly.pdbx_strand_id
1 'polypeptide(L)'
;MTTGDKDPAVKLANDFKKRGSFDEEKSRILSGPVDCAEQTTLEEYVRNRAASLANDMVKEDESLIFKNRGSTSALIEGQLVKNGFEKLNTDNLQIDAYLRKILEDPAFKDSLKARLRANMEKSSDENGDVPM
;
A
#
# COMPACT_ATOMS: atom_id res chain seq x y z
N MET A 1 34.29 -18.91 1.61
CA MET A 1 33.79 -17.54 1.38
C MET A 1 34.02 -17.21 -0.07
N THR A 2 32.95 -16.93 -0.85
CA THR A 2 32.90 -15.85 -1.86
C THR A 2 31.53 -15.83 -2.55
N THR A 3 30.91 -14.63 -2.53
CA THR A 3 29.87 -14.09 -3.44
C THR A 3 28.58 -14.91 -3.57
N GLY A 4 27.48 -14.56 -2.89
CA GLY A 4 26.80 -13.27 -3.04
C GLY A 4 25.81 -13.24 -4.20
N ASP A 5 25.49 -14.38 -4.83
CA ASP A 5 24.39 -14.48 -5.81
C ASP A 5 23.05 -14.21 -5.12
N LYS A 6 22.62 -12.95 -5.19
CA LYS A 6 21.27 -12.57 -4.82
C LYS A 6 20.32 -13.26 -5.80
N ASP A 7 19.41 -14.07 -5.26
CA ASP A 7 18.26 -14.66 -5.96
C ASP A 7 17.73 -13.69 -7.04
N PRO A 8 17.66 -14.11 -8.33
CA PRO A 8 17.17 -13.27 -9.42
C PRO A 8 15.82 -12.64 -9.14
N ALA A 9 14.93 -13.33 -8.41
CA ALA A 9 13.64 -12.78 -8.00
C ALA A 9 13.80 -11.64 -6.99
N VAL A 10 14.74 -11.77 -6.05
CA VAL A 10 15.10 -10.72 -5.08
C VAL A 10 15.74 -9.52 -5.77
N LYS A 11 16.61 -9.76 -6.76
CA LYS A 11 17.19 -8.67 -7.57
C LYS A 11 16.09 -7.91 -8.32
N LEU A 12 15.21 -8.63 -9.01
CA LEU A 12 14.08 -8.05 -9.74
C LEU A 12 13.16 -7.24 -8.82
N ALA A 13 12.81 -7.77 -7.65
CA ALA A 13 11.97 -7.07 -6.68
C ALA A 13 12.64 -5.77 -6.17
N ASN A 14 13.96 -5.80 -5.94
CA ASN A 14 14.70 -4.62 -5.50
C ASN A 14 14.78 -3.56 -6.62
N ASP A 15 15.01 -3.96 -7.86
CA ASP A 15 15.08 -3.05 -8.99
C ASP A 15 13.70 -2.44 -9.29
N PHE A 16 12.64 -3.23 -9.18
CA PHE A 16 11.26 -2.76 -9.29
C PHE A 16 10.91 -1.71 -8.21
N LYS A 17 11.38 -1.91 -6.97
CA LYS A 17 11.22 -0.92 -5.88
C LYS A 17 12.03 0.35 -6.12
N LYS A 18 13.31 0.22 -6.49
CA LYS A 18 14.21 1.37 -6.72
C LYS A 18 13.72 2.32 -7.81
N ARG A 19 13.02 1.79 -8.80
CA ARG A 19 12.45 2.57 -9.92
C ARG A 19 11.14 3.28 -9.58
N GLY A 20 10.62 3.15 -8.35
CA GLY A 20 9.35 3.76 -7.95
C GLY A 20 8.11 3.02 -8.46
N SER A 21 8.27 1.93 -9.23
CA SER A 21 7.13 1.19 -9.80
C SER A 21 6.23 0.56 -8.74
N PHE A 22 6.79 0.23 -7.57
CA PHE A 22 6.01 -0.20 -6.41
C PHE A 22 5.10 0.91 -5.87
N ASP A 23 5.65 2.12 -5.71
CA ASP A 23 4.90 3.26 -5.19
C ASP A 23 3.82 3.72 -6.17
N GLU A 24 4.10 3.65 -7.48
CA GLU A 24 3.12 3.90 -8.53
C GLU A 24 1.94 2.92 -8.48
N GLU A 25 2.20 1.62 -8.29
CA GLU A 25 1.13 0.62 -8.21
C GLU A 25 0.34 0.77 -6.91
N LYS A 26 1.02 1.04 -5.79
CA LYS A 26 0.36 1.37 -4.53
C LYS A 26 -0.56 2.59 -4.69
N SER A 27 -0.06 3.66 -5.32
CA SER A 27 -0.84 4.88 -5.60
C SER A 27 -2.06 4.58 -6.46
N ARG A 28 -1.91 3.76 -7.50
CA ARG A 28 -3.03 3.33 -8.35
C ARG A 28 -4.11 2.59 -7.57
N ILE A 29 -3.73 1.64 -6.71
CA ILE A 29 -4.66 0.89 -5.86
C ILE A 29 -5.39 1.84 -4.91
N LEU A 30 -4.66 2.75 -4.26
CA LEU A 30 -5.21 3.71 -3.30
C LEU A 30 -6.13 4.75 -3.95
N SER A 31 -5.84 5.13 -5.19
CA SER A 31 -6.64 6.08 -5.97
C SER A 31 -7.83 5.41 -6.67
N GLY A 32 -7.94 4.08 -6.61
CA GLY A 32 -9.05 3.34 -7.21
C GLY A 32 -10.38 3.59 -6.48
N PRO A 33 -11.52 3.50 -7.19
CA PRO A 33 -12.82 3.61 -6.57
C PRO A 33 -13.06 2.45 -5.59
N VAL A 34 -13.92 2.67 -4.60
CA VAL A 34 -14.38 1.62 -3.67
C VAL A 34 -15.81 1.22 -4.03
N ASP A 35 -16.03 -0.08 -4.21
CA ASP A 35 -17.33 -0.64 -4.64
C ASP A 35 -18.52 -0.19 -3.76
N CYS A 36 -18.29 0.09 -2.47
CA CYS A 36 -19.33 0.44 -1.51
C CYS A 36 -19.49 1.95 -1.25
N ALA A 37 -18.73 2.81 -1.92
CA ALA A 37 -18.79 4.26 -1.74
C ALA A 37 -18.65 4.97 -3.09
N GLU A 38 -19.77 5.44 -3.63
CA GLU A 38 -19.77 6.14 -4.91
C GLU A 38 -18.81 7.34 -4.88
N GLN A 39 -17.95 7.40 -5.89
CA GLN A 39 -16.97 8.47 -6.13
C GLN A 39 -15.91 8.68 -5.03
N THR A 40 -15.74 7.73 -4.10
CA THR A 40 -14.69 7.82 -3.08
C THR A 40 -13.53 6.89 -3.44
N THR A 41 -12.30 7.39 -3.33
CA THR A 41 -11.10 6.55 -3.49
C THR A 41 -10.87 5.68 -2.27
N LEU A 42 -10.13 4.58 -2.41
CA LEU A 42 -9.76 3.75 -1.26
C LEU A 42 -9.00 4.55 -0.20
N GLU A 43 -8.11 5.44 -0.62
CA GLU A 43 -7.38 6.33 0.29
C GLU A 43 -8.32 7.20 1.11
N GLU A 44 -9.26 7.87 0.43
CA GLU A 44 -10.20 8.78 1.08
C GLU A 44 -11.17 8.04 2.01
N TYR A 45 -11.61 6.85 1.61
CA TYR A 45 -12.40 5.96 2.46
C TYR A 45 -11.65 5.62 3.75
N VAL A 46 -10.39 5.15 3.64
CA VAL A 46 -9.57 4.78 4.81
C VAL A 46 -9.30 5.99 5.70
N ARG A 47 -8.99 7.15 5.11
CA ARG A 47 -8.75 8.40 5.83
C ARG A 47 -9.97 8.83 6.64
N ASN A 48 -11.14 8.83 6.01
CA ASN A 48 -12.40 9.20 6.67
C ASN A 48 -12.71 8.22 7.81
N ARG A 49 -12.50 6.92 7.59
CA ARG A 49 -12.73 5.91 8.62
C ARG A 49 -11.78 6.06 9.82
N ALA A 50 -10.50 6.31 9.56
CA ALA A 50 -9.52 6.56 10.61
C ALA A 50 -9.87 7.81 11.42
N ALA A 51 -10.33 8.88 10.75
CA ALA A 51 -10.80 10.09 11.42
C ALA A 51 -12.04 9.85 12.29
N SER A 52 -13.03 9.07 11.81
CA SER A 52 -14.19 8.69 12.61
C SER A 52 -13.80 7.90 13.85
N LEU A 53 -12.93 6.90 13.71
CA LEU A 53 -12.45 6.10 14.84
C LEU A 53 -11.67 6.94 15.86
N ALA A 54 -10.82 7.85 15.39
CA ALA A 54 -10.11 8.78 16.26
C ALA A 54 -11.09 9.65 17.06
N ASN A 55 -12.12 10.18 16.41
CA ASN A 55 -13.17 10.96 17.07
C ASN A 55 -13.95 10.13 18.09
N ASP A 56 -14.29 8.88 17.78
CA ASP A 56 -15.01 8.01 18.70
C ASP A 56 -14.15 7.63 19.90
N MET A 57 -12.86 7.34 19.70
CA MET A 57 -11.90 7.14 20.80
C MET A 57 -11.78 8.36 21.70
N VAL A 58 -11.78 9.57 21.12
CA VAL A 58 -11.74 10.83 21.89
C VAL A 58 -13.04 11.07 22.66
N LYS A 59 -14.20 10.70 22.11
CA LYS A 59 -15.48 10.78 22.84
C LYS A 59 -15.53 9.79 24.00
N GLU A 60 -14.94 8.60 23.82
CA GLU A 60 -14.85 7.59 24.88
C GLU A 60 -13.87 7.99 25.99
N ASP A 61 -12.77 8.67 25.64
CA ASP A 61 -11.77 9.19 26.57
C ASP A 61 -11.35 10.62 26.19
N GLU A 62 -12.05 11.62 26.75
CA GLU A 62 -11.74 13.04 26.52
C GLU A 62 -10.35 13.43 27.04
N SER A 63 -9.73 12.62 27.94
CA SER A 63 -8.37 12.87 28.41
C SER A 63 -7.33 12.82 27.28
N LEU A 64 -7.66 12.16 26.16
CA LEU A 64 -6.82 12.09 24.96
C LEU A 64 -6.58 13.46 24.31
N ILE A 65 -7.51 14.41 24.48
CA ILE A 65 -7.40 15.78 23.95
C ILE A 65 -6.35 16.59 24.73
N PHE A 66 -6.19 16.28 26.02
CA PHE A 66 -5.28 16.97 26.93
C PHE A 66 -3.88 16.37 26.95
N LYS A 67 -3.66 15.23 26.27
CA LYS A 67 -2.34 14.62 26.08
C LYS A 67 -1.59 15.31 24.94
N ASN A 68 -0.27 15.15 24.93
CA ASN A 68 0.57 15.61 23.84
C ASN A 68 0.12 14.98 22.51
N ARG A 69 -0.02 15.81 21.46
CA ARG A 69 -0.47 15.38 20.13
C ARG A 69 0.24 14.12 19.64
N GLY A 70 1.57 14.06 19.78
CA GLY A 70 2.35 12.89 19.37
C GLY A 70 2.01 11.61 20.15
N SER A 71 1.74 11.72 21.45
CA SER A 71 1.36 10.59 22.30
C SER A 71 -0.03 10.06 21.94
N THR A 72 -0.98 10.98 21.67
CA THR A 72 -2.34 10.63 21.26
C THR A 72 -2.35 9.98 19.86
N SER A 73 -1.60 10.53 18.90
CA SER A 73 -1.44 9.93 17.57
C SER A 73 -0.84 8.53 17.66
N ALA A 74 0.22 8.33 18.44
CA ALA A 74 0.83 7.00 18.60
C ALA A 74 -0.12 5.99 19.25
N LEU A 75 -0.97 6.42 20.19
CA LEU A 75 -1.98 5.56 20.82
C LEU A 75 -3.07 5.16 19.83
N ILE A 76 -3.57 6.12 19.03
CA ILE A 76 -4.59 5.87 18.01
C ILE A 76 -4.02 4.97 16.92
N GLU A 77 -2.84 5.28 16.38
CA GLU A 77 -2.15 4.44 15.40
C GLU A 77 -1.93 3.02 15.94
N GLY A 78 -1.46 2.90 17.18
CA GLY A 78 -1.29 1.61 17.84
C GLY A 78 -2.60 0.82 17.91
N GLN A 79 -3.72 1.48 18.17
CA GLN A 79 -5.05 0.84 18.20
C GLN A 79 -5.55 0.45 16.80
N LEU A 80 -5.24 1.23 15.77
CA LEU A 80 -5.61 0.95 14.39
C LEU A 80 -4.77 -0.19 13.79
N VAL A 81 -3.47 -0.22 14.09
CA VAL A 81 -2.55 -1.23 13.57
C VAL A 81 -2.69 -2.56 14.33
N LYS A 82 -3.05 -2.50 15.61
CA LYS A 82 -3.30 -3.70 16.42
C LYS A 82 -4.41 -4.53 15.78
N ASN A 83 -4.10 -5.80 15.53
CA ASN A 83 -4.93 -6.76 14.79
C ASN A 83 -5.10 -6.44 13.29
N GLY A 84 -4.07 -5.90 12.64
CA GLY A 84 -4.03 -5.85 11.17
C GLY A 84 -5.14 -4.99 10.55
N PHE A 85 -5.44 -3.84 11.15
CA PHE A 85 -6.42 -2.88 10.65
C PHE A 85 -7.89 -3.29 10.77
N GLU A 86 -8.21 -4.33 11.54
CA GLU A 86 -9.60 -4.77 11.78
C GLU A 86 -10.55 -3.64 12.19
N LYS A 87 -10.09 -2.67 12.99
CA LYS A 87 -10.93 -1.53 13.42
C LYS A 87 -11.40 -0.65 12.26
N LEU A 88 -10.66 -0.62 11.16
CA LEU A 88 -11.03 0.12 9.96
C LEU A 88 -12.10 -0.61 9.13
N ASN A 89 -12.36 -1.88 9.40
CA ASN A 89 -13.41 -2.62 8.70
C ASN A 89 -14.80 -2.09 9.06
N THR A 90 -15.74 -2.30 8.14
CA THR A 90 -17.17 -2.04 8.30
C THR A 90 -17.96 -3.22 7.77
N ASP A 91 -19.26 -3.26 8.06
CA ASP A 91 -20.16 -4.30 7.51
C ASP A 91 -20.12 -4.35 5.97
N ASN A 92 -19.85 -3.20 5.34
CA ASN A 92 -19.83 -3.06 3.89
C ASN A 92 -18.44 -3.26 3.26
N LEU A 93 -17.36 -3.13 4.04
CA LEU A 93 -16.00 -3.25 3.53
C LEU A 93 -15.04 -3.84 4.56
N GLN A 94 -14.45 -4.97 4.20
CA GLN A 94 -13.33 -5.57 4.91
C GLN A 94 -12.05 -5.24 4.13
N ILE A 95 -11.22 -4.33 4.67
CA ILE A 95 -10.12 -3.71 3.93
C ILE A 95 -9.08 -4.74 3.48
N ASP A 96 -8.69 -5.67 4.37
CA ASP A 96 -7.72 -6.71 4.03
C ASP A 96 -8.23 -7.62 2.90
N ALA A 97 -9.49 -8.06 2.99
CA ALA A 97 -10.12 -8.87 1.95
C ALA A 97 -10.25 -8.11 0.62
N TYR A 98 -10.59 -6.82 0.68
CA TYR A 98 -10.67 -5.95 -0.49
C TYR A 98 -9.33 -5.81 -1.21
N LEU A 99 -8.27 -5.51 -0.45
CA LEU A 99 -6.90 -5.42 -1.00
C LEU A 99 -6.44 -6.76 -1.57
N ARG A 100 -6.71 -7.88 -0.90
CA ARG A 100 -6.39 -9.21 -1.43
C ARG A 100 -7.10 -9.49 -2.74
N LYS A 101 -8.39 -9.17 -2.85
CA LYS A 101 -9.16 -9.32 -4.10
C LYS A 101 -8.48 -8.58 -5.26
N ILE A 102 -8.03 -7.34 -5.04
CA ILE A 102 -7.31 -6.55 -6.05
C ILE A 102 -5.97 -7.21 -6.40
N LEU A 103 -5.18 -7.61 -5.41
CA LEU A 103 -3.87 -8.21 -5.62
C LEU A 103 -3.94 -9.61 -6.25
N GLU A 104 -5.05 -10.31 -6.04
CA GLU A 104 -5.29 -11.64 -6.57
C GLU A 104 -5.91 -11.63 -7.97
N ASP A 105 -6.50 -10.51 -8.39
CA ASP A 105 -7.10 -10.31 -9.70
C ASP A 105 -6.11 -10.69 -10.82
N PRO A 106 -6.47 -11.66 -11.69
CA PRO A 106 -5.65 -12.03 -12.84
C PRO A 106 -5.29 -10.83 -13.73
N ALA A 107 -6.22 -9.89 -13.95
CA ALA A 107 -5.97 -8.74 -14.80
C ALA A 107 -4.90 -7.81 -14.19
N PHE A 108 -4.97 -7.56 -12.88
CA PHE A 108 -3.93 -6.87 -12.13
C PHE A 108 -2.59 -7.58 -12.24
N LYS A 109 -2.54 -8.91 -12.00
CA LYS A 109 -1.30 -9.70 -12.08
C LYS A 109 -0.68 -9.67 -13.47
N ASP A 110 -1.49 -9.74 -14.52
CA ASP A 110 -0.99 -9.74 -15.89
C ASP A 110 -0.49 -8.35 -16.30
N SER A 111 -1.18 -7.28 -15.89
CA SER A 111 -0.68 -5.91 -16.02
C SER A 111 0.67 -5.73 -15.31
N LEU A 112 0.79 -6.21 -14.08
CA LEU A 112 2.03 -6.16 -13.30
C LEU A 112 3.17 -6.93 -13.99
N LYS A 113 2.90 -8.14 -14.50
CA LYS A 113 3.89 -8.93 -15.27
C LYS A 113 4.33 -8.22 -16.54
N ALA A 114 3.40 -7.61 -17.27
CA ALA A 114 3.72 -6.87 -18.49
C ALA A 114 4.65 -5.69 -18.19
N ARG A 115 4.36 -4.93 -17.12
CA ARG A 115 5.23 -3.84 -16.66
C ARG A 115 6.61 -4.33 -16.21
N LEU A 116 6.66 -5.44 -15.48
CA LEU A 116 7.92 -6.07 -15.06
C LEU A 116 8.79 -6.49 -16.26
N ARG A 117 8.18 -7.08 -17.30
CA ARG A 117 8.88 -7.46 -18.54
C ARG A 117 9.41 -6.25 -19.31
N ALA A 118 8.55 -5.24 -19.53
CA ALA A 118 8.96 -4.00 -20.20
C ALA A 118 10.11 -3.29 -19.47
N ASN A 119 10.13 -3.38 -18.13
CA ASN A 119 11.22 -2.83 -17.32
C ASN A 119 12.52 -3.64 -17.43
N MET A 120 12.45 -4.96 -17.60
CA MET A 120 13.62 -5.81 -17.84
C MET A 120 14.24 -5.55 -19.21
N GLU A 121 13.42 -5.38 -20.24
CA GLU A 121 13.88 -5.05 -21.60
C GLU A 121 14.62 -3.70 -21.62
N LYS A 122 14.07 -2.67 -20.97
CA LYS A 122 14.73 -1.35 -20.86
C LYS A 122 16.08 -1.37 -20.13
N SER A 123 16.27 -2.26 -19.14
CA SER A 123 17.59 -2.41 -18.47
C SER A 123 18.66 -3.10 -19.32
N SER A 124 18.24 -3.86 -20.34
CA SER A 124 19.15 -4.50 -21.27
C SER A 124 19.65 -3.53 -22.34
N ASP A 125 18.84 -2.53 -22.71
CA ASP A 125 19.21 -1.52 -23.71
C ASP A 125 20.18 -0.45 -23.17
N GLU A 126 20.14 -0.12 -21.88
CA GLU A 126 21.08 0.86 -21.28
C GLU A 126 22.50 0.30 -21.02
N ASN A 127 22.71 -1.01 -21.20
CA ASN A 127 24.03 -1.66 -21.08
C ASN A 127 24.59 -2.14 -22.43
N GLY A 128 23.98 -1.76 -23.56
CA GLY A 128 24.38 -2.17 -24.91
C GLY A 128 24.86 -1.00 -25.78
N ASP A 129 26.13 -1.09 -26.19
CA ASP A 129 26.84 -0.33 -27.24
C ASP A 129 27.04 1.19 -27.07
N VAL A 130 28.24 1.53 -26.57
CA VAL A 130 29.00 2.64 -27.16
C VAL A 130 29.63 2.08 -28.45
N PRO A 131 29.21 2.49 -29.65
CA PRO A 131 29.99 2.22 -30.85
C PRO A 131 31.29 3.04 -30.76
N MET A 132 32.43 2.38 -30.97
CA MET A 132 33.69 3.07 -31.28
C MET A 132 33.54 3.94 -32.53
#